data_AF-A0A7S1F1W3-F1
#
_entry.id   AF-A0A7S1F1W3-F1
#
_cell.length_a   1.000
_cell.length_b   1.000
_cell.length_c   1.000
_cell.angle_alpha   90.00
_cell.angle_beta   90.00
_cell.angle_gamma   90.00
#
_symmetry.space_group_name_H-M   'P 1'
#
loop_
_entity.id
_entity.type
_entity.pdbx_description
1 polymer ?
#
loop_
_entity_poly.entity_id
_entity_poly.type
_entity_poly.pdbx_seq_one_letter_code
_entity_poly.pdbx_strand_id
1 'polypeptide(L)'
;VHTGFDGDDAVWASEYRLLCGEAGVDPVQGFDKIGFGRILDDEENGSFCTDDELRDLVQQLTGNERRAETQAPSDEPRENGWTHVETLASTPVAKPLETHQDR
;
A
#
# COMPACT_ATOMS: atom_id res chain seq x y z
N VAL A 1 16.40 -7.74 2.89
CA VAL A 1 15.76 -6.73 3.76
C VAL A 1 16.86 -5.91 4.41
N HIS A 2 16.91 -4.60 4.12
CA HIS A 2 17.92 -3.65 4.61
C HIS A 2 17.22 -2.37 5.08
N THR A 3 16.41 -2.47 6.12
CA THR A 3 15.71 -1.31 6.71
C THR A 3 16.11 -1.06 8.15
N GLY A 4 17.00 -1.89 8.73
CA GLY A 4 17.35 -1.80 10.16
C GLY A 4 16.18 -2.07 11.12
N PHE A 5 15.01 -2.45 10.58
CA PHE A 5 13.79 -2.73 11.31
C PHE A 5 13.59 -4.24 11.39
N ASP A 6 13.52 -4.78 12.62
CA ASP A 6 13.41 -6.22 12.87
C ASP A 6 11.95 -6.73 12.89
N GLY A 7 10.96 -5.84 12.75
CA GLY A 7 9.55 -6.19 12.70
C GLY A 7 9.07 -6.61 11.31
N ASP A 8 7.94 -7.32 11.25
CA ASP A 8 7.26 -7.66 10.00
C ASP A 8 6.44 -6.47 9.44
N ASP A 9 5.80 -6.67 8.29
CA ASP A 9 4.98 -5.64 7.63
C ASP A 9 3.81 -5.15 8.51
N ALA A 10 3.25 -5.99 9.37
CA ALA A 10 2.13 -5.63 10.23
C ALA A 10 2.59 -4.76 11.41
N VAL A 11 3.76 -5.08 11.97
CA VAL A 11 4.43 -4.25 12.98
C VAL A 11 4.82 -2.91 12.34
N TRP A 12 5.45 -2.92 11.17
CA TRP A 12 5.79 -1.69 10.45
C TRP A 12 4.56 -0.82 10.16
N ALA A 13 3.45 -1.41 9.69
CA ALA A 13 2.21 -0.66 9.45
C ALA A 13 1.64 -0.03 10.73
N SER A 14 1.91 -0.60 11.90
CA SER A 14 1.48 -0.04 13.19
C SER A 14 2.39 1.12 13.60
N GLU A 15 3.71 0.95 13.49
CA GLU A 15 4.70 2.01 13.74
C GLU A 15 4.50 3.21 12.81
N TYR A 16 4.25 2.95 11.52
CA TYR A 16 4.00 4.01 10.54
C TYR A 16 2.77 4.84 10.89
N ARG A 17 1.69 4.21 11.37
CA ARG A 17 0.50 4.95 11.84
C ARG A 17 0.80 5.80 13.07
N LEU A 18 1.64 5.32 13.97
CA LEU A 18 2.06 6.08 15.15
C LEU A 18 2.88 7.30 14.72
N LEU A 19 3.87 7.11 13.85
CA LEU A 19 4.69 8.19 13.29
C LEU A 19 3.84 9.25 12.57
N CYS A 20 2.87 8.82 11.76
CA CYS A 20 1.90 9.72 11.15
C CYS A 20 1.06 10.47 12.18
N GLY A 21 0.61 9.80 13.26
CA GLY A 21 -0.13 10.42 14.35
C GLY A 21 0.66 11.50 15.09
N GLU A 22 1.93 11.24 15.40
CA GLU A 22 2.84 12.19 16.04
C GLU A 22 3.10 13.42 15.17
N ALA A 23 3.27 13.20 13.87
CA ALA A 23 3.47 14.28 12.89
C ALA A 23 2.18 14.99 12.46
N GLY A 24 1.00 14.51 12.90
CA GLY A 24 -0.30 15.05 12.49
C GLY A 24 -0.64 14.82 11.01
N VAL A 25 -0.11 13.76 10.41
CA VAL A 25 -0.28 13.39 9.00
C VAL A 25 -1.28 12.24 8.87
N ASP A 26 -2.13 12.28 7.84
CA ASP A 26 -3.00 11.14 7.52
C ASP A 26 -2.15 9.99 6.94
N PRO A 27 -2.12 8.79 7.56
CA PRO A 27 -1.34 7.67 7.07
C PRO A 27 -1.76 7.17 5.68
N VAL A 28 -2.97 7.49 5.21
CA VAL A 28 -3.41 7.18 3.84
C VAL A 28 -2.80 8.13 2.82
N GLN A 29 -2.64 9.41 3.19
CA GLN A 29 -2.03 10.42 2.34
C GLN A 29 -0.49 10.36 2.38
N GLY A 30 0.06 10.03 3.55
CA GLY A 30 1.49 9.96 3.81
C GLY A 30 2.17 11.34 3.82
N PHE A 31 3.50 11.31 3.87
CA PHE A 31 4.32 12.51 3.97
C PHE A 31 4.60 13.13 2.61
N ASP A 32 4.48 14.46 2.53
CA ASP A 32 5.15 15.20 1.46
C ASP A 32 6.65 15.36 1.76
N LYS A 33 7.40 15.92 0.82
CA LYS A 33 8.87 16.07 0.98
C LYS A 33 9.24 16.92 2.19
N ILE A 34 8.43 17.93 2.52
CA ILE A 34 8.71 18.85 3.62
C ILE A 34 8.43 18.17 4.96
N GLY A 35 7.29 17.47 5.08
CA GLY A 35 6.93 16.68 6.25
C GLY A 35 7.92 15.54 6.50
N PHE A 36 8.37 14.87 5.44
CA PHE A 36 9.40 13.85 5.53
C PHE A 36 10.73 14.44 6.03
N GLY A 37 11.18 15.56 5.45
CA GLY A 37 12.41 16.23 5.89
C GLY A 37 12.36 16.63 7.37
N ARG A 38 11.23 17.17 7.84
CA ARG A 38 11.05 17.52 9.25
C ARG A 38 11.21 16.35 10.22
N ILE A 39 10.78 15.15 9.81
CA ILE A 39 10.95 13.95 10.64
C ILE A 39 12.42 13.54 10.72
N LEU A 40 13.15 13.67 9.61
CA LEU A 40 14.58 13.37 9.58
C LEU A 40 15.44 14.44 10.26
N ASP A 41 14.95 15.67 10.36
CA ASP A 41 15.62 16.76 11.07
C ASP A 41 15.36 16.73 12.59
N ASP A 42 14.48 15.85 13.09
CA ASP A 42 14.10 15.76 14.50
C ASP A 42 15.07 14.87 15.30
N GLU A 43 15.99 15.51 16.04
CA GLU A 43 16.97 14.85 16.92
C GLU A 43 16.35 14.14 18.13
N GLU A 44 15.10 14.45 18.50
CA GLU A 44 14.45 13.89 19.69
C GLU A 44 13.65 12.61 19.37
N ASN A 45 13.13 12.47 18.13
CA ASN A 45 12.20 11.40 17.79
C ASN A 45 12.85 10.11 17.22
N GLY A 46 14.14 9.89 17.47
CA GLY A 46 14.87 8.68 17.05
C GLY A 46 14.93 8.42 15.54
N SER A 47 14.38 9.34 14.73
CA SER A 47 14.28 9.27 13.27
C SER A 47 15.26 10.22 12.58
N PHE A 48 16.11 10.88 13.37
CA PHE A 48 17.11 11.81 12.88
C PHE A 48 18.04 11.15 11.86
N CYS A 49 18.24 11.81 10.73
CA CYS A 49 19.12 11.34 9.68
C CYS A 49 19.78 12.55 9.01
N THR A 50 21.11 12.58 9.02
CA THR A 50 21.86 13.64 8.35
C THR A 50 21.79 13.50 6.82
N ASP A 51 22.02 14.60 6.10
CA ASP A 51 22.09 14.60 4.63
C ASP A 51 23.11 13.59 4.07
N ASP A 52 24.22 13.39 4.77
CA ASP A 52 25.26 12.43 4.37
C ASP A 52 24.78 10.98 4.55
N GLU A 53 24.15 10.66 5.68
CA GLU A 53 23.54 9.35 5.92
C GLU A 53 22.40 9.06 4.95
N LEU A 54 21.55 10.05 4.68
CA LEU A 54 20.45 9.92 3.72
C LEU A 54 20.98 9.68 2.30
N ARG A 55 22.07 10.34 1.92
CA ARG A 55 22.74 10.13 0.63
C ARG A 55 23.29 8.71 0.53
N ASP A 56 23.90 8.19 1.59
CA ASP A 56 24.42 6.83 1.64
C ASP A 56 23.29 5.79 1.54
N LEU A 57 22.16 6.02 2.22
CA LEU A 57 20.96 5.18 2.11
C LEU A 57 20.43 5.13 0.68
N VAL A 58 20.34 6.28 0.00
CA VAL A 58 19.90 6.37 -1.41
C VAL A 58 20.87 5.61 -2.32
N GLN A 59 22.18 5.72 -2.10
CA GLN A 59 23.18 4.99 -2.89
C GLN A 59 23.05 3.46 -2.71
N GLN A 60 22.81 3.00 -1.48
CA GLN A 60 22.62 1.58 -1.20
C GLN A 60 21.36 1.02 -1.86
N LEU A 61 20.25 1.74 -1.78
CA LEU A 61 18.98 1.31 -2.38
C LEU A 61 19.09 1.26 -3.91
N THR A 62 19.56 2.34 -4.54
CA THR A 62 19.71 2.42 -6.00
C THR A 62 20.84 1.51 -6.55
N GLY A 63 21.85 1.21 -5.74
CA GLY A 63 22.91 0.26 -6.07
C GLY A 63 22.44 -1.20 -6.06
N ASN A 64 21.49 -1.53 -5.18
CA ASN A 64 20.96 -2.89 -5.00
C ASN A 64 19.84 -3.26 -5.99
N GLU A 65 19.13 -2.30 -6.56
CA GLU A 65 18.08 -2.55 -7.57
C GLU A 65 18.61 -3.30 -8.82
N ARG A 66 19.90 -3.15 -9.17
CA ARG A 66 20.51 -3.89 -10.30
C ARG A 66 20.71 -5.39 -10.08
N ARG A 67 20.60 -5.89 -8.84
CA ARG A 67 20.89 -7.30 -8.51
C ARG A 67 19.62 -8.15 -8.35
N ALA A 68 18.43 -7.55 -8.31
CA ALA A 68 17.17 -8.23 -8.00
C ALA A 68 16.46 -8.87 -9.23
N GLU A 69 16.85 -8.55 -10.47
CA GLU A 69 16.09 -8.95 -11.67
C GLU A 69 16.63 -10.19 -12.42
N THR A 70 17.67 -10.88 -11.91
CA THR A 70 18.37 -11.93 -12.69
C THR A 70 17.98 -13.39 -12.43
N GLN A 71 16.98 -13.74 -11.60
CA GLN A 71 16.57 -15.17 -11.49
C GLN A 71 15.06 -15.40 -11.44
N ALA A 72 14.44 -15.39 -12.64
CA ALA A 72 13.61 -16.50 -13.14
C ALA A 72 13.40 -16.36 -14.67
N PRO A 73 13.96 -17.26 -15.51
CA PRO A 73 13.56 -17.33 -16.91
C PRO A 73 12.29 -18.19 -17.09
N SER A 74 11.35 -17.60 -17.82
CA SER A 74 10.23 -18.14 -18.64
C SER A 74 10.01 -19.65 -18.75
N ASP A 75 8.77 -20.06 -18.51
CA ASP A 75 7.85 -20.78 -19.43
C ASP A 75 6.49 -20.82 -18.69
N GLU A 76 5.32 -20.36 -19.14
CA GLU A 76 4.69 -20.25 -20.47
C GLU A 76 3.62 -19.12 -20.48
N PRO A 77 3.14 -18.66 -21.65
CA PRO A 77 1.97 -17.79 -21.75
C PRO A 77 0.72 -18.59 -22.18
N ARG A 78 -0.44 -18.33 -21.56
CA ARG A 78 -1.63 -17.77 -22.23
C ARG A 78 -2.95 -17.99 -21.48
N GLU A 79 -3.67 -16.87 -21.38
CA GLU A 79 -5.13 -16.68 -21.55
C GLU A 79 -6.12 -17.54 -20.74
N ASN A 80 -6.65 -16.96 -19.65
CA ASN A 80 -8.09 -16.68 -19.43
C ASN A 80 -8.42 -16.42 -17.94
N GLY A 81 -9.37 -15.50 -17.67
CA GLY A 81 -10.15 -15.54 -16.43
C GLY A 81 -9.95 -14.43 -15.40
N TRP A 82 -9.80 -13.17 -15.81
CA TRP A 82 -10.12 -12.03 -14.93
C TRP A 82 -11.48 -11.45 -15.32
N THR A 83 -12.55 -12.08 -14.83
CA THR A 83 -13.91 -11.49 -14.85
C THR A 83 -14.20 -10.89 -13.49
N HIS A 84 -13.96 -9.59 -13.39
CA HIS A 84 -14.83 -8.57 -12.79
C HIS A 84 -15.88 -9.07 -11.79
N VAL A 85 -15.65 -8.82 -10.50
CA VAL A 85 -16.68 -8.99 -9.46
C VAL A 85 -17.52 -7.70 -9.35
N GLU A 86 -18.64 -7.67 -10.07
CA GLU A 86 -19.76 -6.80 -9.72
C GLU A 86 -21.05 -7.64 -9.75
N THR A 87 -21.60 -7.95 -8.58
CA THR A 87 -23.04 -8.22 -8.46
C THR A 87 -23.51 -7.90 -7.04
N LEU A 88 -23.98 -6.66 -6.86
CA LEU A 88 -24.99 -6.33 -5.86
C LEU A 88 -26.39 -6.66 -6.43
N ALA A 89 -27.27 -7.07 -5.52
CA ALA A 89 -28.73 -7.24 -5.65
C ALA A 89 -29.28 -8.60 -6.15
N SER A 90 -29.88 -9.30 -5.19
CA SER A 90 -30.79 -10.44 -5.32
C SER A 90 -31.98 -10.16 -6.25
N THR A 91 -32.20 -11.09 -7.19
CA THR A 91 -33.45 -11.58 -7.82
C THR A 91 -34.72 -10.71 -7.93
N PRO A 92 -35.34 -10.63 -9.12
CA PRO A 92 -36.76 -10.34 -9.31
C PRO A 92 -37.58 -11.53 -9.86
N VAL A 93 -38.68 -11.92 -9.19
CA VAL A 93 -39.85 -12.66 -9.75
C VAL A 93 -40.98 -12.57 -8.69
N ALA A 94 -42.27 -12.30 -8.94
CA ALA A 94 -43.16 -12.41 -10.09
C ALA A 94 -44.29 -11.34 -10.01
N LYS A 95 -45.01 -11.14 -11.13
CA LYS A 95 -46.12 -10.19 -11.33
C LYS A 95 -47.39 -10.54 -10.52
N PRO A 96 -48.21 -9.56 -10.09
CA PRO A 96 -49.50 -9.83 -9.45
C PRO A 96 -50.56 -10.27 -10.48
N LEU A 97 -51.33 -11.29 -10.12
CA LEU A 97 -52.48 -11.81 -10.87
C LEU A 97 -53.68 -10.87 -10.68
N GLU A 98 -54.02 -10.10 -11.71
CA GLU A 98 -55.30 -9.38 -11.80
C GLU A 98 -56.45 -10.39 -11.93
N THR A 99 -57.28 -10.48 -10.90
CA THR A 99 -58.62 -11.08 -10.97
C THR A 99 -59.63 -9.95 -11.14
N HIS A 100 -60.36 -9.91 -12.26
CA HIS A 100 -61.81 -9.69 -12.34
C HIS A 100 -62.24 -9.55 -13.82
N GLN A 101 -63.04 -10.51 -14.29
CA GLN A 101 -63.97 -10.26 -15.39
C GLN A 101 -65.36 -10.73 -14.97
N ASP A 102 -66.29 -9.79 -15.13
CA ASP A 102 -67.74 -9.84 -14.91
C ASP A 102 -68.45 -10.71 -15.97
N ARG A 103 -69.39 -11.53 -15.52
CA ARG A 103 -70.61 -11.90 -16.24
C ARG A 103 -71.73 -12.20 -15.24
#